data_AF-A0A1R4AAF7-F1
#
_entry.id   AF-A0A1R4AAF7-F1
#
_cell.length_a   1.000
_cell.length_b   1.000
_cell.length_c   1.000
_cell.angle_alpha   90.00
_cell.angle_beta   90.00
_cell.angle_gamma   90.00
#
_symmetry.space_group_name_H-M   'P 1'
#
loop_
_entity.id
_entity.type
_entity.pdbx_description
1 polymer ?
#
loop_
_entity_poly.entity_id
_entity_poly.type
_entity_poly.pdbx_seq_one_letter_code
_entity_poly.pdbx_strand_id
1 'polypeptide(L)'
;MGETYQTGTNIHGKIISIAPMLDVTYREFRFFTRMLTKHTQLWTEMITAASLVHNPEMRDSWLNFDDIEQNLVAQLGGKDVDMMTKAAEIVANYGYKEININVGCPSSRVSTLGGFGASLMKDPERVRDIVSSIIRRVDLPVTVKTRTGVDDSDSDEFLNNFIRIVASGGCKHFIVHARKAYLKGINPKKNRSIPPLNYPRVYNLLNEFPHIKFTLNGGITSIAQAKQLLCDNPQLYGVMIGRMAHENPVELHKADHLLICNNGICFCYTANNLTREMLLRGYMEYIDKRDFTGDSNIQMIMKPLHGLYKNKIGSGAYRGILELVSRQYKLNNATDAIEKVLNFMMDNYNEVTTEILQRT
;
A
#
# COMPACT_ATOMS: atom_id res chain seq x y z
N MET A 1 27.39 20.52 -6.60
CA MET A 1 26.81 20.67 -5.25
C MET A 1 25.34 20.31 -5.40
N GLY A 2 24.93 19.05 -5.33
CA GLY A 2 24.93 18.23 -4.12
C GLY A 2 23.58 18.35 -3.40
N GLU A 3 22.45 18.24 -4.11
CA GLU A 3 21.13 18.19 -3.49
C GLU A 3 20.99 16.86 -2.76
N THR A 4 21.16 16.90 -1.43
CA THR A 4 20.82 15.82 -0.54
C THR A 4 19.32 15.54 -0.65
N TYR A 5 18.96 14.41 -1.26
CA TYR A 5 17.62 13.84 -1.19
C TYR A 5 17.28 13.58 0.28
N GLN A 6 16.55 14.51 0.91
CA GLN A 6 15.93 14.26 2.21
C GLN A 6 14.89 13.16 2.02
N THR A 7 15.08 12.04 2.73
CA THR A 7 14.11 10.95 2.88
C THR A 7 12.75 11.54 3.23
N GLY A 8 11.73 11.22 2.44
CA GLY A 8 10.43 11.89 2.41
C GLY A 8 9.84 12.21 3.78
N THR A 9 9.82 13.51 4.11
CA THR A 9 9.00 14.06 5.18
C THR A 9 7.94 14.97 4.58
N ASN A 10 6.77 14.40 4.27
CA ASN A 10 5.55 15.21 4.26
C ASN A 10 4.93 15.17 5.65
N ILE A 11 4.35 16.31 6.09
CA ILE A 11 3.60 16.46 7.34
C ILE A 11 4.46 16.19 8.60
N HIS A 12 5.43 17.04 9.01
CA HIS A 12 6.32 16.83 10.19
C HIS A 12 6.35 15.40 10.77
N GLY A 13 6.99 14.48 10.05
CA GLY A 13 7.19 13.10 10.51
C GLY A 13 5.94 12.20 10.56
N LYS A 14 4.78 12.61 10.02
CA LYS A 14 3.58 11.78 9.88
C LYS A 14 3.51 11.14 8.50
N ILE A 15 3.30 9.83 8.46
CA ILE A 15 3.29 9.08 7.21
C ILE A 15 1.85 8.81 6.74
N ILE A 16 1.59 9.07 5.46
CA ILE A 16 0.48 8.45 4.72
C ILE A 16 1.09 7.37 3.84
N SER A 17 0.66 6.13 4.06
CA SER A 17 1.17 4.96 3.37
C SER A 17 0.07 4.27 2.57
N ILE A 18 0.45 3.66 1.44
CA ILE A 18 -0.43 2.78 0.67
C ILE A 18 -0.19 1.35 1.15
N ALA A 19 -1.25 0.63 1.49
CA ALA A 19 -1.11 -0.71 2.07
C ALA A 19 -0.57 -1.71 1.03
N PRO A 20 0.27 -2.67 1.45
CA PRO A 20 0.64 -3.80 0.60
C PRO A 20 -0.61 -4.63 0.28
N MET A 21 -0.90 -4.80 -1.01
CA MET A 21 -2.08 -5.48 -1.49
C MET A 21 -1.70 -6.42 -2.63
N LEU A 22 -1.78 -7.72 -2.37
CA LEU A 22 -1.57 -8.76 -3.36
C LEU A 22 -2.50 -8.56 -4.58
N ASP A 23 -1.95 -8.78 -5.76
CA ASP A 23 -2.44 -8.50 -7.10
C ASP A 23 -2.80 -7.03 -7.33
N VAL A 24 -2.27 -6.09 -6.54
CA VAL A 24 -2.60 -4.67 -6.67
C VAL A 24 -1.35 -3.81 -6.62
N THR A 25 -0.53 -3.88 -5.57
CA THR A 25 0.62 -2.97 -5.39
C THR A 25 1.90 -3.46 -6.09
N TYR A 26 1.75 -4.04 -7.28
CA TYR A 26 2.86 -4.26 -8.21
C TYR A 26 3.33 -2.94 -8.83
N ARG A 27 4.44 -3.00 -9.57
CA ARG A 27 5.20 -1.84 -10.05
C ARG A 27 4.33 -0.81 -10.78
N GLU A 28 3.54 -1.24 -11.74
CA GLU A 28 2.69 -0.36 -12.55
C GLU A 28 1.66 0.41 -11.70
N PHE A 29 1.08 -0.23 -10.67
CA PHE A 29 0.19 0.45 -9.75
C PHE A 29 0.92 1.48 -8.88
N ARG A 30 2.12 1.14 -8.42
CA ARG A 30 2.96 2.05 -7.62
C ARG A 30 3.42 3.25 -8.44
N PHE A 31 3.83 3.03 -9.69
CA PHE A 31 4.13 4.09 -10.65
C PHE A 31 2.92 5.01 -10.85
N PHE A 32 1.75 4.44 -11.16
CA PHE A 32 0.51 5.22 -11.33
C PHE A 32 0.16 6.00 -10.07
N THR A 33 0.35 5.40 -8.89
CA THR A 33 0.14 6.09 -7.61
C THR A 33 1.10 7.27 -7.44
N ARG A 34 2.35 7.14 -7.88
CA ARG A 34 3.36 8.20 -7.81
C ARG A 34 3.09 9.37 -8.78
N MET A 35 2.30 9.14 -9.84
CA MET A 35 1.77 10.22 -10.66
C MET A 35 0.75 11.08 -9.90
N LEU A 36 0.03 10.49 -8.95
CA LEU A 36 -0.99 11.17 -8.14
C LEU A 36 -0.40 11.87 -6.92
N THR A 37 0.60 11.28 -6.27
CA THR A 37 1.22 11.76 -5.03
C THR A 37 2.71 11.49 -5.00
N LYS A 38 3.51 12.50 -4.67
CA LYS A 38 4.97 12.49 -4.59
C LYS A 38 5.52 11.99 -3.26
N HIS A 39 4.76 12.09 -2.18
CA HIS A 39 5.32 11.88 -0.84
C HIS A 39 4.72 10.69 -0.07
N THR A 40 3.58 10.16 -0.48
CA THR A 40 3.04 8.95 0.16
C THR A 40 4.04 7.80 0.09
N GLN A 41 4.16 7.06 1.19
CA GLN A 41 5.01 5.89 1.26
C GLN A 41 4.35 4.75 0.49
N LEU A 42 5.07 4.21 -0.49
CA LEU A 42 4.60 3.10 -1.31
C LEU A 42 5.08 1.79 -0.72
N TRP A 43 4.35 0.72 -1.04
CA TRP A 43 4.61 -0.61 -0.50
C TRP A 43 4.53 -1.61 -1.65
N THR A 44 5.43 -2.58 -1.67
CA THR A 44 5.32 -3.72 -2.57
C THR A 44 4.10 -4.57 -2.20
N GLU A 45 3.79 -5.54 -3.04
CA GLU A 45 3.05 -6.71 -2.57
C GLU A 45 3.84 -7.47 -1.51
N MET A 46 3.18 -8.42 -0.82
CA MET A 46 3.90 -9.32 0.06
C MET A 46 4.69 -10.33 -0.78
N ILE A 47 6.02 -10.31 -0.66
CA ILE A 47 6.92 -11.24 -1.32
C ILE A 47 7.37 -12.27 -0.29
N THR A 48 7.34 -13.56 -0.62
CA THR A 48 7.79 -14.58 0.33
C THR A 48 9.32 -14.64 0.38
N ALA A 49 9.90 -14.86 1.56
CA ALA A 49 11.34 -15.03 1.69
C ALA A 49 11.86 -16.23 0.88
N ALA A 50 11.08 -17.32 0.83
CA ALA A 50 11.38 -18.48 0.01
C ALA A 50 11.46 -18.14 -1.48
N SER A 51 10.53 -17.32 -2.00
CA SER A 51 10.55 -16.86 -3.39
C SER A 51 11.88 -16.17 -3.72
N LEU A 52 12.30 -15.20 -2.90
CA LEU A 52 13.54 -14.45 -3.14
C LEU A 52 14.80 -15.30 -3.01
N VAL A 53 14.85 -16.19 -2.00
CA VAL A 53 16.04 -16.98 -1.72
C VAL A 53 16.24 -18.08 -2.77
N HIS A 54 15.16 -18.76 -3.17
CA HIS A 54 15.27 -19.95 -4.03
C HIS A 54 15.17 -19.67 -5.54
N ASN A 55 14.73 -18.49 -5.97
CA ASN A 55 14.52 -18.16 -7.38
C ASN A 55 15.31 -16.89 -7.75
N PRO A 56 16.65 -16.94 -7.77
CA PRO A 56 17.50 -15.79 -8.06
C PRO A 56 17.19 -15.09 -9.38
N GLU A 57 16.82 -15.85 -10.41
CA GLU A 57 16.46 -15.39 -11.75
C GLU A 57 15.16 -14.57 -11.78
N MET A 58 14.27 -14.76 -10.81
CA MET A 58 12.99 -14.07 -10.73
C MET A 58 13.03 -12.80 -9.87
N ARG A 59 14.13 -12.54 -9.15
CA ARG A 59 14.23 -11.42 -8.19
C ARG A 59 13.93 -10.07 -8.82
N ASP A 60 14.44 -9.84 -10.03
CA ASP A 60 14.23 -8.59 -10.75
C ASP A 60 12.76 -8.32 -11.04
N SER A 61 11.98 -9.36 -11.35
CA SER A 61 10.53 -9.22 -11.57
C SER A 61 9.77 -8.82 -10.30
N TRP A 62 10.28 -9.18 -9.12
CA TRP A 62 9.64 -8.89 -7.83
C TRP A 62 10.16 -7.61 -7.17
N LEU A 63 11.45 -7.31 -7.36
CA LEU A 63 12.16 -6.29 -6.59
C LEU A 63 12.56 -5.06 -7.39
N ASN A 64 12.61 -5.10 -8.72
CA ASN A 64 12.93 -3.88 -9.47
C ASN A 64 11.77 -2.88 -9.37
N PHE A 65 12.14 -1.61 -9.16
CA PHE A 65 11.25 -0.46 -9.17
C PHE A 65 11.88 0.68 -9.98
N ASP A 66 11.08 1.67 -10.38
CA ASP A 66 11.54 2.88 -11.04
C ASP A 66 12.02 3.90 -10.00
N ASP A 67 13.02 4.71 -10.33
CA ASP A 67 13.55 5.72 -9.40
C ASP A 67 12.46 6.64 -8.85
N ILE A 68 11.43 6.96 -9.64
CA ILE A 68 10.31 7.79 -9.19
C ILE A 68 9.54 7.16 -8.01
N GLU A 69 9.57 5.84 -7.85
CA GLU A 69 8.91 5.10 -6.77
C GLU A 69 9.58 5.25 -5.40
N GLN A 70 10.67 6.05 -5.27
CA GLN A 70 11.38 6.32 -4.00
C GLN A 70 10.42 6.51 -2.80
N ASN A 71 10.90 6.21 -1.59
CA ASN A 71 10.08 5.98 -0.38
C ASN A 71 9.21 4.72 -0.49
N LEU A 72 9.85 3.63 -0.91
CA LEU A 72 9.25 2.31 -1.12
C LEU A 72 9.66 1.33 -0.02
N VAL A 73 8.66 0.63 0.52
CA VAL A 73 8.81 -0.44 1.52
C VAL A 73 8.63 -1.79 0.84
N ALA A 74 9.58 -2.70 1.08
CA ALA A 74 9.43 -4.10 0.70
C ALA A 74 8.77 -4.89 1.85
N GLN A 75 7.64 -5.53 1.58
CA GLN A 75 7.01 -6.42 2.56
C GLN A 75 7.41 -7.88 2.32
N LEU A 76 8.06 -8.48 3.32
CA LEU A 76 8.45 -9.88 3.34
C LEU A 76 7.48 -10.75 4.14
N GLY A 77 7.28 -11.99 3.69
CA GLY A 77 6.51 -13.02 4.37
C GLY A 77 7.30 -14.32 4.54
N GLY A 78 7.31 -14.85 5.76
CA GLY A 78 7.95 -16.13 6.09
C GLY A 78 8.04 -16.29 7.60
N LYS A 79 8.55 -17.45 8.05
CA LYS A 79 8.70 -17.80 9.48
C LYS A 79 10.10 -18.31 9.85
N ASP A 80 10.92 -18.63 8.86
CA ASP A 80 12.27 -19.13 9.09
C ASP A 80 13.24 -17.96 9.25
N VAL A 81 13.96 -17.91 10.37
CA VAL A 81 14.78 -16.73 10.74
C VAL A 81 15.89 -16.51 9.71
N ASP A 82 16.61 -17.56 9.33
CA ASP A 82 17.74 -17.46 8.40
C ASP A 82 17.28 -17.09 6.99
N MET A 83 16.20 -17.69 6.51
CA MET A 83 15.62 -17.39 5.20
C MET A 83 15.07 -15.96 5.14
N MET A 84 14.37 -15.51 6.18
CA MET A 84 13.91 -14.13 6.28
C MET A 84 15.07 -13.14 6.30
N THR A 85 16.16 -13.47 7.00
CA THR A 85 17.38 -12.67 7.06
C THR A 85 18.03 -12.55 5.67
N LYS A 86 18.23 -13.68 4.97
CA LYS A 86 18.77 -13.69 3.60
C LYS A 86 17.89 -12.91 2.63
N ALA A 87 16.56 -13.06 2.72
CA ALA A 87 15.63 -12.31 1.89
C ALA A 87 15.72 -10.80 2.13
N ALA A 88 15.92 -10.38 3.39
CA ALA A 88 16.10 -8.98 3.73
C ALA A 88 17.43 -8.40 3.21
N GLU A 89 18.52 -9.16 3.27
CA GLU A 89 19.80 -8.77 2.66
C GLU A 89 19.66 -8.59 1.13
N ILE A 90 18.94 -9.51 0.47
CA ILE A 90 18.62 -9.37 -0.96
C ILE A 90 17.84 -8.08 -1.21
N VAL A 91 16.75 -7.83 -0.47
CA VAL A 91 15.94 -6.60 -0.59
C VAL A 91 16.79 -5.34 -0.38
N ALA A 92 17.66 -5.32 0.63
CA ALA A 92 18.50 -4.16 0.93
C ALA A 92 19.39 -3.78 -0.27
N ASN A 93 19.90 -4.78 -1.01
CA ASN A 93 20.73 -4.56 -2.20
C ASN A 93 19.97 -3.94 -3.39
N TYR A 94 18.64 -4.00 -3.42
CA TYR A 94 17.82 -3.34 -4.46
C TYR A 94 17.54 -1.85 -4.13
N GLY A 95 17.99 -1.33 -2.98
CA GLY A 95 17.88 0.09 -2.65
C GLY A 95 16.56 0.53 -2.01
N TYR A 96 15.76 -0.41 -1.51
CA TYR A 96 14.56 -0.12 -0.70
C TYR A 96 14.90 0.73 0.53
N LYS A 97 13.92 1.49 1.03
CA LYS A 97 14.12 2.39 2.19
C LYS A 97 13.66 1.81 3.52
N GLU A 98 12.90 0.72 3.49
CA GLU A 98 12.38 0.05 4.66
C GLU A 98 12.03 -1.40 4.32
N ILE A 99 12.22 -2.30 5.29
CA ILE A 99 11.78 -3.69 5.21
C ILE A 99 10.65 -3.90 6.21
N ASN A 100 9.54 -4.49 5.77
CA ASN A 100 8.43 -4.83 6.65
C ASN A 100 8.19 -6.33 6.72
N ILE A 101 7.88 -6.83 7.91
CA ILE A 101 7.51 -8.22 8.15
C ILE A 101 5.97 -8.34 8.20
N ASN A 102 5.42 -9.21 7.35
CA ASN A 102 3.99 -9.50 7.34
C ASN A 102 3.60 -10.44 8.48
N VAL A 103 2.85 -9.89 9.45
CA VAL A 103 2.24 -10.63 10.58
C VAL A 103 0.72 -10.44 10.59
N GLY A 104 0.11 -10.23 9.41
CA GLY A 104 -1.30 -9.81 9.31
C GLY A 104 -2.12 -10.45 8.20
N CYS A 105 -1.51 -11.20 7.28
CA CYS A 105 -2.22 -11.90 6.21
C CYS A 105 -3.00 -13.10 6.77
N PRO A 106 -4.33 -13.19 6.61
CA PRO A 106 -5.12 -14.33 7.10
C PRO A 106 -5.35 -15.43 6.04
N SER A 107 -4.65 -15.37 4.90
CA SER A 107 -4.82 -16.37 3.83
C SER A 107 -4.45 -17.76 4.32
N SER A 108 -5.24 -18.78 4.00
CA SER A 108 -4.95 -20.16 4.40
C SER A 108 -3.61 -20.64 3.86
N ARG A 109 -3.24 -20.27 2.62
CA ARG A 109 -1.92 -20.57 2.04
C ARG A 109 -0.77 -19.99 2.84
N VAL A 110 -0.96 -18.80 3.42
CA VAL A 110 0.06 -18.06 4.16
C VAL A 110 0.09 -18.47 5.63
N SER A 111 -1.06 -18.44 6.31
CA SER A 111 -1.17 -18.68 7.74
C SER A 111 -1.39 -20.12 8.12
N THR A 112 -2.39 -20.79 7.56
CA THR A 112 -2.71 -22.16 7.96
C THR A 112 -1.67 -23.15 7.44
N LEU A 113 -1.28 -23.03 6.16
CA LEU A 113 -0.35 -23.93 5.50
C LEU A 113 1.10 -23.46 5.65
N GLY A 114 1.37 -22.17 5.40
CA GLY A 114 2.72 -21.62 5.50
C GLY A 114 3.20 -21.41 6.94
N GLY A 115 2.29 -21.21 7.90
CA GLY A 115 2.63 -20.87 9.28
C GLY A 115 3.23 -19.46 9.44
N PHE A 116 2.94 -18.53 8.52
CA PHE A 116 3.33 -17.12 8.63
C PHE A 116 2.14 -16.16 8.41
N GLY A 117 2.37 -14.85 8.42
CA GLY A 117 1.28 -13.87 8.40
C GLY A 117 0.55 -13.80 9.74
N ALA A 118 -0.78 -13.76 9.74
CA ALA A 118 -1.56 -13.56 10.98
C ALA A 118 -1.38 -14.69 12.01
N SER A 119 -0.99 -15.90 11.59
CA SER A 119 -0.65 -17.00 12.51
C SER A 119 0.53 -16.67 13.43
N LEU A 120 1.50 -15.87 12.99
CA LEU A 120 2.68 -15.47 13.79
C LEU A 120 2.32 -14.59 14.98
N MET A 121 1.10 -14.04 15.05
CA MET A 121 0.66 -13.34 16.27
C MET A 121 0.65 -14.27 17.49
N LYS A 122 0.52 -15.59 17.30
CA LYS A 122 0.56 -16.60 18.36
C LYS A 122 1.99 -17.05 18.73
N ASP A 123 3.00 -16.56 18.01
CA ASP A 123 4.43 -16.87 18.23
C ASP A 123 5.27 -15.57 18.15
N PRO A 124 5.09 -14.64 19.11
CA PRO A 124 5.77 -13.36 19.09
C PRO A 124 7.30 -13.49 19.25
N GLU A 125 7.80 -14.53 19.91
CA GLU A 125 9.23 -14.82 20.03
C GLU A 125 9.83 -15.09 18.65
N ARG A 126 9.14 -15.85 17.79
CA ARG A 126 9.62 -16.04 16.42
C ARG A 126 9.71 -14.74 15.65
N VAL A 127 8.71 -13.86 15.79
CA VAL A 127 8.71 -12.55 15.12
C VAL A 127 9.86 -11.68 15.65
N ARG A 128 10.09 -11.67 16.96
CA ARG A 128 11.23 -11.01 17.60
C ARG A 128 12.55 -11.51 17.01
N ASP A 129 12.72 -12.81 16.88
CA ASP A 129 13.97 -13.41 16.38
C ASP A 129 14.22 -13.08 14.91
N ILE A 130 13.16 -13.10 14.08
CA ILE A 130 13.22 -12.63 12.69
C ILE A 130 13.67 -11.16 12.63
N VAL A 131 12.98 -10.27 13.35
CA VAL A 131 13.30 -8.83 13.36
C VAL A 131 14.73 -8.60 13.84
N SER A 132 15.11 -9.21 14.96
CA SER A 132 16.44 -9.05 15.56
C SER A 132 17.54 -9.55 14.65
N SER A 133 17.31 -10.66 13.94
CA SER A 133 18.27 -11.19 12.97
C SER A 133 18.46 -10.27 11.76
N ILE A 134 17.36 -9.73 11.20
CA ILE A 134 17.44 -8.81 10.07
C ILE A 134 18.15 -7.50 10.45
N ILE A 135 17.78 -6.88 11.57
CA ILE A 135 18.37 -5.60 12.02
C ILE A 135 19.89 -5.72 12.19
N ARG A 136 20.41 -6.89 12.57
CA ARG A 136 21.87 -7.13 12.68
C ARG A 136 22.59 -7.24 11.32
N ARG A 137 21.87 -7.37 10.21
CA ARG A 137 22.42 -7.66 8.88
C ARG A 137 22.20 -6.56 7.86
N VAL A 138 21.22 -5.69 8.06
CA VAL A 138 20.90 -4.61 7.12
C VAL A 138 20.81 -3.27 7.84
N ASP A 139 21.25 -2.20 7.18
CA ASP A 139 21.19 -0.83 7.70
C ASP A 139 19.87 -0.12 7.29
N LEU A 140 18.77 -0.88 7.29
CA LEU A 140 17.42 -0.41 6.95
C LEU A 140 16.48 -0.54 8.15
N PRO A 141 15.51 0.38 8.31
CA PRO A 141 14.44 0.19 9.28
C PRO A 141 13.68 -1.12 9.02
N VAL A 142 13.47 -1.89 10.08
CA VAL A 142 12.66 -3.13 10.07
C VAL A 142 11.39 -2.91 10.86
N THR A 143 10.24 -3.00 10.19
CA THR A 143 8.92 -2.73 10.77
C THR A 143 8.04 -3.98 10.72
N VAL A 144 6.95 -3.99 11.50
CA VAL A 144 6.02 -5.13 11.54
C VAL A 144 4.61 -4.68 11.24
N LYS A 145 3.97 -5.30 10.24
CA LYS A 145 2.55 -5.07 9.93
C LYS A 145 1.70 -6.20 10.50
N THR A 146 0.85 -5.88 11.48
CA THR A 146 0.07 -6.84 12.25
C THR A 146 -1.42 -6.48 12.30
N ARG A 147 -2.20 -7.22 13.09
CA ARG A 147 -3.62 -7.03 13.40
C ARG A 147 -3.82 -6.83 14.91
N THR A 148 -5.07 -6.61 15.33
CA THR A 148 -5.40 -6.47 16.76
C THR A 148 -5.59 -7.81 17.49
N GLY A 149 -5.55 -8.93 16.77
CA GLY A 149 -5.76 -10.27 17.34
C GLY A 149 -5.95 -11.32 16.25
N VAL A 150 -6.01 -12.59 16.64
CA VAL A 150 -6.19 -13.73 15.75
C VAL A 150 -7.05 -14.82 16.40
N ASP A 151 -8.10 -15.26 15.70
CA ASP A 151 -9.11 -16.19 16.22
C ASP A 151 -9.58 -15.73 17.61
N ASP A 152 -9.55 -16.58 18.64
CA ASP A 152 -9.96 -16.25 20.00
C ASP A 152 -8.86 -15.56 20.83
N SER A 153 -7.66 -15.40 20.25
CA SER A 153 -6.54 -14.67 20.85
C SER A 153 -6.63 -13.19 20.47
N ASP A 154 -7.49 -12.44 21.14
CA ASP A 154 -7.71 -11.02 20.85
C ASP A 154 -7.93 -10.16 22.08
N SER A 155 -7.43 -10.52 23.26
CA SER A 155 -7.40 -9.63 24.43
C SER A 155 -6.38 -8.49 24.26
N ASP A 156 -6.52 -7.41 25.02
CA ASP A 156 -5.53 -6.33 25.05
C ASP A 156 -4.20 -6.80 25.64
N GLU A 157 -4.22 -7.69 26.63
CA GLU A 157 -3.02 -8.34 27.14
C GLU A 157 -2.27 -9.12 26.05
N PHE A 158 -2.99 -9.88 25.22
CA PHE A 158 -2.40 -10.61 24.10
C PHE A 158 -1.70 -9.66 23.11
N LEU A 159 -2.37 -8.57 22.73
CA LEU A 159 -1.81 -7.59 21.80
C LEU A 159 -0.62 -6.84 22.42
N ASN A 160 -0.72 -6.42 23.68
CA ASN A 160 0.36 -5.73 24.39
C ASN A 160 1.58 -6.64 24.58
N ASN A 161 1.37 -7.91 24.92
CA ASN A 161 2.45 -8.88 25.03
C ASN A 161 3.15 -9.10 23.69
N PHE A 162 2.38 -9.25 22.60
CA PHE A 162 2.94 -9.33 21.24
C PHE A 162 3.83 -8.13 20.92
N ILE A 163 3.33 -6.89 21.14
CA ILE A 163 4.10 -5.67 20.87
C ILE A 163 5.37 -5.62 21.72
N ARG A 164 5.28 -5.90 23.03
CA ARG A 164 6.41 -5.88 23.96
C ARG A 164 7.52 -6.84 23.55
N ILE A 165 7.17 -8.09 23.24
CA ILE A 165 8.14 -9.11 22.85
C ILE A 165 8.80 -8.75 21.53
N VAL A 166 8.02 -8.35 20.51
CA VAL A 166 8.58 -8.02 19.20
C VAL A 166 9.44 -6.75 19.25
N ALA A 167 9.05 -5.75 20.05
CA ALA A 167 9.82 -4.53 20.26
C ALA A 167 11.17 -4.78 20.96
N SER A 168 11.25 -5.80 21.83
CA SER A 168 12.51 -6.23 22.46
C SER A 168 13.55 -6.73 21.43
N GLY A 169 13.08 -7.19 20.26
CA GLY A 169 13.93 -7.59 19.13
C GLY A 169 14.46 -6.42 18.30
N GLY A 170 14.03 -5.19 18.59
CA GLY A 170 14.46 -3.97 17.92
C GLY A 170 13.40 -3.30 17.03
N CYS A 171 12.22 -3.89 16.87
CA CYS A 171 11.13 -3.24 16.11
C CYS A 171 10.68 -1.95 16.82
N LYS A 172 10.76 -0.80 16.14
CA LYS A 172 10.33 0.50 16.69
C LYS A 172 9.10 1.09 16.01
N HIS A 173 8.56 0.41 15.00
CA HIS A 173 7.38 0.88 14.27
C HIS A 173 6.48 -0.28 13.85
N PHE A 174 5.22 -0.20 14.29
CA PHE A 174 4.18 -1.17 13.97
C PHE A 174 3.09 -0.54 13.12
N ILE A 175 2.66 -1.27 12.10
CA ILE A 175 1.49 -0.92 11.29
C ILE A 175 0.37 -1.86 11.73
N VAL A 176 -0.68 -1.32 12.36
CA VAL A 176 -1.75 -2.13 12.95
C VAL A 176 -3.02 -2.01 12.12
N HIS A 177 -3.41 -3.09 11.45
CA HIS A 177 -4.76 -3.20 10.92
C HIS A 177 -5.71 -3.40 12.09
N ALA A 178 -6.58 -2.41 12.33
CA ALA A 178 -7.51 -2.34 13.45
C ALA A 178 -8.68 -3.34 13.36
N ARG A 179 -8.41 -4.58 12.93
CA ARG A 179 -9.32 -5.72 12.89
C ARG A 179 -8.54 -6.96 13.28
N LYS A 180 -9.16 -7.84 14.08
CA LYS A 180 -8.65 -9.20 14.26
C LYS A 180 -8.67 -9.98 12.93
N ALA A 181 -7.91 -11.07 12.86
CA ALA A 181 -8.00 -12.05 11.79
C ALA A 181 -8.78 -13.28 12.25
N TYR A 182 -9.62 -13.83 11.39
CA TYR A 182 -10.11 -15.20 11.51
C TYR A 182 -9.35 -16.07 10.51
N LEU A 183 -8.65 -17.10 11.01
CA LEU A 183 -7.89 -18.03 10.17
C LEU A 183 -8.75 -19.16 9.60
N LYS A 184 -9.96 -19.34 10.16
CA LYS A 184 -10.94 -20.34 9.74
C LYS A 184 -12.28 -19.69 9.42
N GLY A 185 -13.10 -20.37 8.62
CA GLY A 185 -14.49 -20.00 8.35
C GLY A 185 -14.72 -18.85 7.34
N ILE A 186 -13.73 -18.00 7.07
CA ILE A 186 -13.88 -16.90 6.10
C ILE A 186 -12.62 -16.66 5.26
N ASN A 187 -12.82 -16.24 4.00
CA ASN A 187 -11.71 -15.93 3.10
C ASN A 187 -11.06 -14.55 3.40
N PRO A 188 -9.88 -14.24 2.81
CA PRO A 188 -9.19 -12.97 3.04
C PRO A 188 -10.01 -11.72 2.71
N LYS A 189 -10.88 -11.77 1.70
CA LYS A 189 -11.77 -10.64 1.33
C LYS A 189 -12.74 -10.34 2.47
N LYS A 190 -13.42 -11.37 2.99
CA LYS A 190 -14.33 -11.28 4.14
C LYS A 190 -13.62 -10.84 5.41
N ASN A 191 -12.37 -11.26 5.63
CA ASN A 191 -11.51 -10.86 6.76
C ASN A 191 -11.18 -9.35 6.83
N ARG A 192 -11.51 -8.59 5.79
CA ARG A 192 -11.35 -7.12 5.74
C ARG A 192 -12.67 -6.36 5.92
N SER A 193 -13.77 -7.06 6.15
CA SER A 193 -15.09 -6.46 6.30
C SER A 193 -15.93 -7.05 7.44
N ILE A 194 -15.79 -8.36 7.74
CA ILE A 194 -16.61 -9.03 8.76
C ILE A 194 -16.15 -8.71 10.19
N PRO A 195 -14.86 -8.87 10.59
CA PRO A 195 -14.44 -8.41 11.90
C PRO A 195 -14.63 -6.89 11.99
N PRO A 196 -15.23 -6.38 13.08
CA PRO A 196 -15.45 -4.95 13.25
C PRO A 196 -14.10 -4.22 13.35
N LEU A 197 -14.10 -2.95 12.93
CA LEU A 197 -12.97 -2.06 13.19
C LEU A 197 -12.93 -1.73 14.68
N ASN A 198 -11.73 -1.69 15.23
CA ASN A 198 -11.50 -1.30 16.62
C ASN A 198 -10.28 -0.39 16.72
N TYR A 199 -10.46 0.88 16.34
CA TYR A 199 -9.43 1.91 16.49
C TYR A 199 -9.03 2.18 17.94
N PRO A 200 -9.95 2.18 18.93
CA PRO A 200 -9.59 2.35 20.35
C PRO A 200 -8.46 1.45 20.82
N ARG A 201 -8.42 0.19 20.35
CA ARG A 201 -7.32 -0.73 20.70
C ARG A 201 -5.95 -0.28 20.17
N VAL A 202 -5.92 0.35 19.00
CA VAL A 202 -4.68 0.95 18.49
C VAL A 202 -4.31 2.20 19.30
N TYR A 203 -5.28 2.97 19.77
CA TYR A 203 -5.04 4.13 20.63
C TYR A 203 -4.52 3.72 22.02
N ASN A 204 -5.01 2.60 22.57
CA ASN A 204 -4.47 2.03 23.80
C ASN A 204 -2.98 1.70 23.68
N LEU A 205 -2.53 1.22 22.51
CA LEU A 205 -1.10 0.98 22.25
C LEU A 205 -0.25 2.26 22.26
N LEU A 206 -0.81 3.40 21.82
CA LEU A 206 -0.11 4.69 21.86
C LEU A 206 0.22 5.08 23.32
N ASN A 207 -0.73 4.85 24.23
CA ASN A 207 -0.57 5.15 25.65
C ASN A 207 0.36 4.16 26.35
N GLU A 208 0.22 2.86 26.06
CA GLU A 208 1.03 1.80 26.68
C GLU A 208 2.50 1.85 26.21
N PHE A 209 2.75 2.24 24.96
CA PHE A 209 4.08 2.21 24.35
C PHE A 209 4.45 3.56 23.70
N PRO A 210 4.62 4.64 24.48
CA PRO A 210 4.86 5.98 23.94
C PRO A 210 6.18 6.15 23.17
N HIS A 211 7.11 5.20 23.35
CA HIS A 211 8.40 5.15 22.67
C HIS A 211 8.37 4.35 21.35
N ILE A 212 7.24 3.74 21.00
CA ILE A 212 7.04 2.95 19.79
C ILE A 212 6.14 3.73 18.83
N LYS A 213 6.49 3.74 17.54
CA LYS A 213 5.68 4.36 16.50
C LYS A 213 4.55 3.43 16.08
N PHE A 214 3.34 3.96 15.91
CA PHE A 214 2.20 3.21 15.38
C PHE A 214 1.54 3.89 14.20
N THR A 215 1.32 3.13 13.13
CA THR A 215 0.53 3.54 11.96
C THR A 215 -0.80 2.81 11.95
N LEU A 216 -1.89 3.56 11.95
CA LEU A 216 -3.25 3.02 11.94
C LEU A 216 -3.65 2.55 10.54
N ASN A 217 -4.20 1.34 10.42
CA ASN A 217 -4.71 0.80 9.16
C ASN A 217 -6.13 0.24 9.29
N GLY A 218 -6.88 0.34 8.19
CA GLY A 218 -8.13 -0.38 7.96
C GLY A 218 -9.36 0.51 8.00
N GLY A 219 -10.19 0.47 6.95
CA GLY A 219 -11.44 1.24 6.92
C GLY A 219 -11.32 2.71 6.56
N ILE A 220 -10.12 3.18 6.18
CA ILE A 220 -9.90 4.56 5.73
C ILE A 220 -10.34 4.69 4.27
N THR A 221 -11.35 5.52 4.00
CA THR A 221 -12.04 5.65 2.70
C THR A 221 -11.83 7.00 2.02
N SER A 222 -11.13 7.96 2.63
CA SER A 222 -10.76 9.23 2.01
C SER A 222 -9.53 9.86 2.68
N ILE A 223 -8.88 10.79 1.97
CA ILE A 223 -7.78 11.60 2.55
C ILE A 223 -8.30 12.53 3.66
N ALA A 224 -9.54 13.01 3.55
CA ALA A 224 -10.17 13.78 4.63
C ALA A 224 -10.31 12.97 5.92
N GLN A 225 -10.70 11.70 5.83
CA GLN A 225 -10.75 10.81 6.99
C GLN A 225 -9.35 10.52 7.55
N ALA A 226 -8.36 10.28 6.68
CA ALA A 226 -6.96 10.12 7.09
C ALA A 226 -6.47 11.33 7.91
N LYS A 227 -6.74 12.54 7.42
CA LYS A 227 -6.46 13.80 8.12
C LYS A 227 -7.14 13.86 9.48
N GLN A 228 -8.45 13.59 9.53
CA GLN A 228 -9.22 13.62 10.78
C GLN A 228 -8.61 12.69 11.83
N LEU A 229 -8.27 11.45 11.45
CA LEU A 229 -7.66 10.49 12.36
C LEU A 229 -6.31 10.97 12.93
N LEU A 230 -5.49 11.60 12.10
CA LEU A 230 -4.20 12.17 12.52
C LEU A 230 -4.36 13.43 13.40
N CYS A 231 -5.38 14.25 13.15
CA CYS A 231 -5.71 15.40 14.01
C CYS A 231 -6.23 14.95 15.38
N ASP A 232 -7.16 13.99 15.40
CA ASP A 232 -7.78 13.48 16.62
C ASP A 232 -6.81 12.69 17.49
N ASN A 233 -5.77 12.11 16.88
CA ASN A 233 -4.77 11.30 17.57
C ASN A 233 -3.35 11.71 17.16
N PRO A 234 -2.84 12.85 17.66
CA PRO A 234 -1.53 13.38 17.28
C PRO A 234 -0.34 12.45 17.60
N GLN A 235 -0.52 11.45 18.47
CA GLN A 235 0.51 10.45 18.78
C GLN A 235 0.67 9.38 17.68
N LEU A 236 -0.33 9.20 16.80
CA LEU A 236 -0.19 8.30 15.64
C LEU A 236 1.01 8.73 14.79
N TYR A 237 1.88 7.79 14.45
CA TYR A 237 2.98 8.04 13.52
C TYR A 237 2.49 8.17 12.08
N GLY A 238 1.34 7.59 11.76
CA GLY A 238 0.76 7.73 10.44
C GLY A 238 -0.56 6.99 10.27
N VAL A 239 -1.07 7.03 9.05
CA VAL A 239 -2.16 6.17 8.60
C VAL A 239 -1.77 5.40 7.35
N MET A 240 -2.37 4.22 7.18
CA MET A 240 -2.19 3.39 6.00
C MET A 240 -3.53 3.14 5.30
N ILE A 241 -3.56 3.44 4.02
CA ILE A 241 -4.74 3.39 3.15
C ILE A 241 -4.63 2.16 2.26
N GLY A 242 -5.61 1.26 2.35
CA GLY A 242 -5.67 0.05 1.51
C GLY A 242 -6.61 0.22 0.32
N ARG A 243 -7.76 -0.45 0.39
CA ARG A 243 -8.75 -0.53 -0.70
C ARG A 243 -9.07 0.79 -1.39
N MET A 244 -9.18 1.89 -0.65
CA MET A 244 -9.47 3.20 -1.24
C MET A 244 -8.45 3.58 -2.32
N ALA A 245 -7.16 3.32 -2.10
CA ALA A 245 -6.10 3.67 -3.04
C ALA A 245 -6.28 3.01 -4.41
N HIS A 246 -6.82 1.78 -4.45
CA HIS A 246 -7.10 1.08 -5.71
C HIS A 246 -8.50 1.37 -6.26
N GLU A 247 -9.49 1.48 -5.38
CA GLU A 247 -10.87 1.69 -5.81
C GLU A 247 -11.11 3.13 -6.29
N ASN A 248 -10.45 4.12 -5.67
CA ASN A 248 -10.55 5.55 -5.99
C ASN A 248 -9.16 6.23 -5.95
N PRO A 249 -8.21 5.85 -6.84
CA PRO A 249 -6.83 6.34 -6.80
C PRO A 249 -6.74 7.87 -6.86
N VAL A 250 -7.66 8.55 -7.56
CA VAL A 250 -7.63 10.02 -7.69
C VAL A 250 -7.75 10.76 -6.35
N GLU A 251 -8.31 10.15 -5.31
CA GLU A 251 -8.31 10.74 -3.97
C GLU A 251 -6.90 10.97 -3.43
N LEU A 252 -5.93 10.15 -3.83
CA LEU A 252 -4.54 10.25 -3.39
C LEU A 252 -3.88 11.56 -3.82
N HIS A 253 -4.39 12.23 -4.85
CA HIS A 253 -3.91 13.55 -5.24
C HIS A 253 -4.03 14.58 -4.11
N LYS A 254 -5.00 14.39 -3.21
CA LYS A 254 -5.18 15.25 -2.03
C LYS A 254 -4.15 14.97 -0.92
N ALA A 255 -3.41 13.86 -0.97
CA ALA A 255 -2.52 13.43 0.10
C ALA A 255 -1.35 14.40 0.32
N ASP A 256 -0.77 14.91 -0.78
CA ASP A 256 0.37 15.83 -0.72
C ASP A 256 -0.05 17.25 -0.30
N HIS A 257 -1.34 17.58 -0.46
CA HIS A 257 -1.92 18.85 -0.04
C HIS A 257 -2.15 18.93 1.48
N LEU A 258 -1.92 17.85 2.23
CA LEU A 258 -1.95 17.90 3.69
C LEU A 258 -0.67 18.58 4.20
N LEU A 259 -0.82 19.76 4.79
CA LEU A 259 0.24 20.48 5.51
C LEU A 259 -0.02 20.48 7.01
N ILE A 260 1.01 20.77 7.80
CA ILE A 260 0.84 21.17 9.20
C ILE A 260 0.82 22.70 9.26
N CYS A 261 -0.16 23.23 9.98
CA CYS A 261 -0.33 24.64 10.33
C CYS A 261 -0.21 24.77 11.87
N ASN A 262 0.01 25.98 12.38
CA ASN A 262 0.14 26.21 13.83
C ASN A 262 -1.06 25.72 14.67
N ASN A 263 -2.20 25.42 14.02
CA ASN A 263 -3.43 24.90 14.64
C ASN A 263 -3.76 23.43 14.26
N GLY A 264 -2.78 22.64 13.78
CA GLY A 264 -2.96 21.21 13.46
C GLY A 264 -2.63 20.85 12.01
N ILE A 265 -3.27 19.83 11.45
CA ILE A 265 -3.10 19.49 10.03
C ILE A 265 -4.12 20.29 9.21
N CYS A 266 -3.66 21.03 8.21
CA CYS A 266 -4.44 21.84 7.26
C CYS A 266 -4.34 21.27 5.83
N PHE A 267 -5.25 21.65 4.94
CA PHE A 267 -5.05 21.44 3.49
C PHE A 267 -4.45 22.71 2.90
N CYS A 268 -3.33 22.64 2.18
CA CYS A 268 -2.96 23.66 1.21
C CYS A 268 -3.38 23.18 -0.18
N TYR A 269 -4.39 23.83 -0.75
CA TYR A 269 -4.67 23.65 -2.16
C TYR A 269 -3.75 24.58 -2.94
N THR A 270 -2.54 24.13 -3.23
CA THR A 270 -1.90 24.61 -4.46
C THR A 270 -2.64 23.88 -5.59
N ALA A 271 -3.25 24.64 -6.51
CA ALA A 271 -3.95 24.06 -7.64
C ALA A 271 -2.93 23.31 -8.52
N ASN A 272 -2.74 22.04 -8.24
CA ASN A 272 -2.01 21.17 -9.13
C ASN A 272 -3.03 20.75 -10.21
N ASN A 273 -2.87 21.28 -11.42
CA ASN A 273 -3.83 21.10 -12.53
C ASN A 273 -3.77 19.68 -13.11
N LEU A 274 -3.74 18.64 -12.26
CA LEU A 274 -3.65 17.26 -12.70
C LEU A 274 -5.00 16.78 -13.24
N THR A 275 -5.10 16.66 -14.57
CA THR A 275 -6.29 16.12 -15.22
C THR A 275 -6.19 14.60 -15.39
N ARG A 276 -7.34 13.94 -15.62
CA ARG A 276 -7.38 12.50 -15.93
C ARG A 276 -6.72 12.20 -17.28
N GLU A 277 -6.84 13.12 -18.23
CA GLU A 277 -6.12 13.04 -19.51
C GLU A 277 -4.61 13.04 -19.28
N MET A 278 -4.07 13.97 -18.48
CA MET A 278 -2.64 14.01 -18.15
C MET A 278 -2.19 12.71 -17.47
N LEU A 279 -3.02 12.14 -16.60
CA LEU A 279 -2.74 10.83 -15.98
C LEU A 279 -2.70 9.69 -16.99
N LEU A 280 -3.64 9.64 -17.93
CA LEU A 280 -3.66 8.59 -18.96
C LEU A 280 -2.46 8.74 -19.91
N ARG A 281 -2.18 9.95 -20.40
CA ARG A 281 -1.03 10.23 -21.28
C ARG A 281 0.31 9.94 -20.61
N GLY A 282 0.50 10.38 -19.37
CA GLY A 282 1.74 10.10 -18.64
C GLY A 282 1.92 8.60 -18.33
N TYR A 283 0.83 7.86 -18.14
CA TYR A 283 0.90 6.41 -17.94
C TYR A 283 1.16 5.66 -19.26
N MET A 284 0.64 6.16 -20.39
CA MET A 284 1.01 5.69 -21.74
C MET A 284 2.52 5.86 -21.98
N GLU A 285 3.09 7.04 -21.68
CA GLU A 285 4.53 7.27 -21.82
C GLU A 285 5.38 6.32 -20.96
N TYR A 286 4.89 5.95 -19.78
CA TYR A 286 5.53 4.95 -18.93
C TYR A 286 5.50 3.57 -19.60
N ILE A 287 4.34 3.15 -20.10
CA ILE A 287 4.16 1.85 -20.78
C ILE A 287 5.06 1.75 -22.02
N ASP A 288 5.14 2.81 -22.84
CA ASP A 288 5.96 2.82 -24.06
C ASP A 288 7.46 2.66 -23.79
N LYS A 289 7.92 3.15 -22.64
CA LYS A 289 9.33 3.06 -22.22
C LYS A 289 9.62 1.78 -21.44
N ARG A 290 8.59 1.01 -21.09
CA ARG A 290 8.72 -0.15 -20.20
C ARG A 290 8.99 -1.41 -21.02
N ASP A 291 10.10 -2.06 -20.72
CA ASP A 291 10.27 -3.46 -21.11
C ASP A 291 9.52 -4.35 -20.10
N PHE A 292 8.50 -5.05 -20.59
CA PHE A 292 7.67 -5.92 -19.77
C PHE A 292 8.31 -7.30 -19.69
N THR A 293 8.69 -7.73 -18.49
CA THR A 293 9.32 -9.02 -18.24
C THR A 293 8.39 -9.96 -17.47
N GLY A 294 8.50 -11.27 -17.70
CA GLY A 294 7.78 -12.29 -16.91
C GLY A 294 6.28 -12.38 -17.24
N ASP A 295 5.43 -12.49 -16.22
CA ASP A 295 3.98 -12.75 -16.35
C ASP A 295 3.11 -11.50 -16.65
N SER A 296 3.74 -10.39 -17.05
CA SER A 296 3.02 -9.15 -17.40
C SER A 296 1.97 -9.40 -18.48
N ASN A 297 0.81 -8.77 -18.31
CA ASN A 297 -0.28 -8.84 -19.27
C ASN A 297 -1.12 -7.56 -19.24
N ILE A 298 -1.92 -7.35 -20.28
CA ILE A 298 -2.74 -6.15 -20.44
C ILE A 298 -3.66 -5.89 -19.23
N GLN A 299 -4.17 -6.93 -18.57
CA GLN A 299 -5.06 -6.75 -17.41
C GLN A 299 -4.31 -6.14 -16.22
N MET A 300 -3.04 -6.49 -16.03
CA MET A 300 -2.19 -5.84 -15.02
C MET A 300 -1.93 -4.37 -15.38
N ILE A 301 -1.70 -4.06 -16.65
CA ILE A 301 -1.48 -2.67 -17.08
C ILE A 301 -2.72 -1.81 -16.89
N MET A 302 -3.91 -2.35 -17.17
CA MET A 302 -5.17 -1.60 -17.12
C MET A 302 -5.75 -1.47 -15.71
N LYS A 303 -5.44 -2.40 -14.80
CA LYS A 303 -6.04 -2.46 -13.47
C LYS A 303 -5.79 -1.22 -12.58
N PRO A 304 -4.63 -0.53 -12.61
CA PRO A 304 -4.46 0.75 -11.91
C PRO A 304 -5.46 1.83 -12.37
N LEU A 305 -5.91 1.77 -13.63
CA LEU A 305 -6.80 2.76 -14.23
C LEU A 305 -8.27 2.52 -13.87
N HIS A 306 -8.65 1.36 -13.34
CA HIS A 306 -10.05 0.98 -13.06
C HIS A 306 -10.82 2.02 -12.23
N GLY A 307 -10.15 2.66 -11.27
CA GLY A 307 -10.77 3.62 -10.36
C GLY A 307 -10.69 5.08 -10.80
N LEU A 308 -10.11 5.39 -11.97
CA LEU A 308 -9.79 6.76 -12.40
C LEU A 308 -11.04 7.68 -12.45
N TYR A 309 -12.17 7.16 -12.91
CA TYR A 309 -13.45 7.89 -13.01
C TYR A 309 -14.44 7.56 -11.89
N LYS A 310 -14.02 6.92 -10.79
CA LYS A 310 -14.95 6.62 -9.68
C LYS A 310 -15.64 7.90 -9.18
N ASN A 311 -16.93 7.79 -8.90
CA ASN A 311 -17.80 8.89 -8.46
C ASN A 311 -17.92 10.05 -9.46
N LYS A 312 -17.65 9.83 -10.75
CA LYS A 312 -17.94 10.78 -11.83
C LYS A 312 -19.10 10.29 -12.70
N ILE A 313 -19.77 11.25 -13.34
CA ILE A 313 -20.71 10.97 -14.43
C ILE A 313 -19.94 10.21 -15.51
N GLY A 314 -20.57 9.19 -16.11
CA GLY A 314 -19.92 8.32 -17.09
C GLY A 314 -18.97 7.25 -16.51
N SER A 315 -18.84 7.11 -15.18
CA SER A 315 -17.96 6.11 -14.57
C SER A 315 -18.26 4.66 -14.96
N GLY A 316 -19.54 4.31 -15.17
CA GLY A 316 -19.95 3.00 -15.67
C GLY A 316 -19.51 2.78 -17.12
N ALA A 317 -19.71 3.77 -17.98
CA ALA A 317 -19.26 3.73 -19.38
C ALA A 317 -17.74 3.62 -19.49
N TYR A 318 -17.00 4.43 -18.71
CA TYR A 318 -15.55 4.34 -18.58
C TYR A 318 -15.08 2.92 -18.22
N ARG A 319 -15.72 2.31 -17.21
CA ARG A 319 -15.36 0.96 -16.78
C ARG A 319 -15.67 -0.09 -17.85
N GLY A 320 -16.81 0.07 -18.54
CA GLY A 320 -17.19 -0.78 -19.67
C GLY A 320 -16.19 -0.72 -20.81
N ILE A 321 -15.79 0.47 -21.26
CA ILE A 321 -14.79 0.61 -22.33
C ILE A 321 -13.43 0.07 -21.91
N LEU A 322 -13.00 0.33 -20.67
CA LEU A 322 -11.73 -0.17 -20.14
C LEU A 322 -11.69 -1.71 -20.12
N GLU A 323 -12.77 -2.35 -19.65
CA GLU A 323 -12.89 -3.82 -19.66
C GLU A 323 -12.96 -4.39 -21.08
N LEU A 324 -13.64 -3.70 -22.00
CA LEU A 324 -13.73 -4.09 -23.42
C LEU A 324 -12.34 -4.07 -24.07
N VAL A 325 -11.61 -2.95 -23.98
CA VAL A 325 -10.28 -2.84 -24.58
C VAL A 325 -9.30 -3.84 -23.95
N SER A 326 -9.40 -4.09 -22.64
CA SER A 326 -8.54 -5.06 -21.95
C SER A 326 -8.74 -6.50 -22.43
N ARG A 327 -9.88 -6.81 -23.06
CA ARG A 327 -10.16 -8.12 -23.67
C ARG A 327 -9.74 -8.19 -25.14
N GLN A 328 -9.80 -7.08 -25.86
CA GLN A 328 -9.50 -7.00 -27.29
C GLN A 328 -8.01 -6.84 -27.56
N TYR A 329 -7.30 -6.14 -26.67
CA TYR A 329 -5.90 -5.79 -26.85
C TYR A 329 -4.96 -6.78 -26.17
N LYS A 330 -3.71 -6.79 -26.63
CA LYS A 330 -2.59 -7.52 -26.05
C LYS A 330 -1.61 -6.52 -25.44
N LEU A 331 -0.66 -7.02 -24.66
CA LEU A 331 0.30 -6.19 -23.92
C LEU A 331 1.13 -5.27 -24.84
N ASN A 332 1.56 -5.78 -26.00
CA ASN A 332 2.30 -5.03 -27.02
C ASN A 332 1.50 -3.89 -27.66
N ASN A 333 0.20 -3.78 -27.38
CA ASN A 333 -0.69 -2.71 -27.84
C ASN A 333 -1.38 -2.01 -26.64
N ALA A 334 -0.77 -2.05 -25.45
CA ALA A 334 -1.37 -1.47 -24.25
C ALA A 334 -1.60 0.04 -24.37
N THR A 335 -0.67 0.75 -25.00
CA THR A 335 -0.78 2.19 -25.27
C THR A 335 -1.97 2.50 -26.17
N ASP A 336 -2.12 1.81 -27.30
CA ASP A 336 -3.29 1.94 -28.19
C ASP A 336 -4.61 1.69 -27.46
N ALA A 337 -4.63 0.72 -26.54
CA ALA A 337 -5.79 0.38 -25.75
C ALA A 337 -6.19 1.53 -24.81
N ILE A 338 -5.20 2.19 -24.18
CA ILE A 338 -5.42 3.35 -23.31
C ILE A 338 -5.83 4.57 -24.13
N GLU A 339 -5.24 4.77 -25.30
CA GLU A 339 -5.63 5.85 -26.22
C GLU A 339 -7.09 5.74 -26.63
N LYS A 340 -7.58 4.52 -26.93
CA LYS A 340 -9.01 4.28 -27.19
C LYS A 340 -9.90 4.66 -26.01
N VAL A 341 -9.49 4.35 -24.78
CA VAL A 341 -10.23 4.75 -23.58
C VAL A 341 -10.25 6.28 -23.45
N LEU A 342 -9.11 6.93 -23.68
CA LEU A 342 -9.01 8.38 -23.63
C LEU A 342 -9.93 9.06 -24.66
N ASN A 343 -9.86 8.66 -25.93
CA ASN A 343 -10.69 9.22 -27.00
C ASN A 343 -12.19 9.02 -26.72
N PHE A 344 -12.59 7.80 -26.31
CA PHE A 344 -13.97 7.54 -25.90
C PHE A 344 -14.42 8.49 -24.78
N MET A 345 -13.57 8.73 -23.78
CA MET A 345 -13.93 9.65 -22.70
C MET A 345 -13.96 11.11 -23.15
N MET A 346 -13.13 11.54 -24.10
CA MET A 346 -13.17 12.90 -24.64
C MET A 346 -14.43 13.15 -25.47
N ASP A 347 -14.80 12.20 -26.33
CA ASP A 347 -15.98 12.31 -27.21
C ASP A 347 -17.28 12.34 -26.39
N ASN A 348 -17.41 11.44 -25.42
CA ASN A 348 -18.63 11.32 -24.60
C ASN A 348 -18.72 12.37 -23.48
N TYR A 349 -17.60 12.99 -23.06
CA TYR A 349 -17.65 14.07 -22.07
C TYR A 349 -18.26 15.34 -22.67
N ASN A 350 -18.01 15.61 -23.96
CA ASN A 350 -18.58 16.74 -24.69
C ASN A 350 -20.09 16.56 -24.92
N GLU A 351 -20.57 15.38 -25.34
CA GLU A 351 -22.01 15.15 -25.53
C GLU A 351 -22.81 15.29 -24.22
N VAL A 352 -22.30 14.76 -23.10
CA VAL A 352 -23.01 14.81 -21.81
C VAL A 352 -22.95 16.20 -21.16
N THR A 353 -21.86 16.96 -21.34
CA THR A 353 -21.80 18.34 -20.82
C THR A 353 -22.66 19.31 -21.63
N THR A 354 -22.74 19.13 -22.95
CA THR A 354 -23.63 19.94 -23.81
C THR A 354 -25.11 19.67 -23.51
N GLU A 355 -25.52 18.41 -23.28
CA GLU A 355 -26.91 18.10 -22.94
C GLU A 355 -27.33 18.63 -21.56
N ILE A 356 -26.42 18.68 -20.58
CA ILE A 356 -26.70 19.22 -19.24
C ILE A 356 -26.73 20.75 -19.29
N LEU A 357 -25.80 21.41 -19.99
CA LEU A 357 -25.79 22.87 -20.17
C LEU A 357 -26.96 23.40 -21.01
N GLN A 358 -27.60 22.55 -21.81
CA GLN A 358 -28.82 22.89 -22.54
C GLN A 358 -30.11 22.65 -21.74
N ARG A 359 -30.01 21.95 -20.60
CA ARG A 359 -31.15 21.62 -19.70
C ARG A 359 -31.10 22.34 -18.35
N THR A 360 -30.09 23.19 -18.13
CA THR A 360 -30.00 24.16 -17.03
C THR A 360 -30.02 25.57 -17.61
#